data_AF-A0A8H7ZHA9-F1
#
_entry.id   AF-A0A8H7ZHA9-F1
#
_cell.length_a   1.000
_cell.length_b   1.000
_cell.length_c   1.000
_cell.angle_alpha   90.00
_cell.angle_beta   90.00
_cell.angle_gamma   90.00
#
_symmetry.space_group_name_H-M   'P 1'
#
loop_
_entity.id
_entity.type
_entity.pdbx_description
1 polymer ?
#
loop_
_entity_poly.entity_id
_entity_poly.type
_entity_poly.pdbx_seq_one_letter_code
_entity_poly.pdbx_strand_id
1 'polypeptide(L)'
;MDSKIKQLEEMGFTRDQAESALQRANNDMEQAIGYLFGDSEEHHPTEAQMFDEDYNNNRGTVAISNPQDIPSFPLSETQEYAYSNDWGSESEQLDLNESLLFENPQVFLRNNETIPAVVPKLANTPGRFVIPLYVIFCQIRAFSDLLLSKDVSQEFKEDWFAASEEEVTNDSESFIAAIQRLIGFFSPASERAFISSEWFYNRVSESFKAREFEDWDDLVTAIGKDLEKNVKSILDKDFNLLSSYAASQEGELKPFKCVNIESEGRESTLVESLSKLFWSPESYAINGIAPILGIQISPDDTVGQVSALNVEESLYPALFTTKYRSLIEEMDKKRTLTAKKRTTITSRIMALSSFEGKKIRSFVNKARDYMEEIEESEVHEDLSKLSNSIKNESSQLNETLKQINNEYVKFDTSNQENIIEEVKKNEELDIPSKYQLVGVVFSDTHYAYRSRLSSGDHQWVLFLAETNNGAVIDFKTTPCSFKEINSIIHDEPADKYIFLVYADESALQGAELDLPPSLSSFFTKDNEFLHNQIEKHESKSSELEQVDNTSSERVSREDTGEVKSYFDTDLIDM
;
A
#
# COMPACT_ATOMS: atom_id res chain seq x y z
N MET A 1 -11.71 24.88 25.46
CA MET A 1 -12.34 23.56 25.27
C MET A 1 -11.33 22.58 24.67
N ASP A 2 -10.71 22.89 23.54
CA ASP A 2 -9.73 22.01 22.86
C ASP A 2 -8.53 21.55 23.70
N SER A 3 -7.95 22.41 24.54
CA SER A 3 -6.85 22.02 25.44
C SER A 3 -7.28 20.99 26.49
N LYS A 4 -8.56 20.96 26.86
CA LYS A 4 -9.12 20.00 27.82
C LYS A 4 -9.53 18.69 27.14
N ILE A 5 -10.00 18.79 25.88
CA ILE A 5 -10.26 17.63 25.02
C ILE A 5 -8.97 16.85 24.78
N LYS A 6 -7.87 17.53 24.43
CA LYS A 6 -6.55 16.90 24.27
C LYS A 6 -6.07 16.19 25.53
N GLN A 7 -6.31 16.74 26.71
CA GLN A 7 -5.94 16.08 27.97
C GLN A 7 -6.77 14.83 28.26
N LEU A 8 -8.03 14.78 27.83
CA LEU A 8 -8.87 13.58 27.95
C LEU A 8 -8.53 12.54 26.87
N GLU A 9 -8.16 12.97 25.67
CA GLU A 9 -7.57 12.12 24.62
C GLU A 9 -6.25 11.49 25.10
N GLU A 10 -5.38 12.28 25.76
CA GLU A 10 -4.14 11.82 26.41
C GLU A 10 -4.39 10.83 27.58
N MET A 11 -5.63 10.78 28.11
CA MET A 11 -6.06 9.80 29.11
C MET A 11 -6.67 8.52 28.49
N GLY A 12 -6.75 8.43 27.16
CA GLY A 12 -7.21 7.24 26.43
C GLY A 12 -8.69 7.25 26.05
N PHE A 13 -9.37 8.39 26.15
CA PHE A 13 -10.76 8.55 25.69
C PHE A 13 -10.82 9.07 24.26
N THR A 14 -11.84 8.67 23.49
CA THR A 14 -11.99 9.20 22.13
C THR A 14 -12.39 10.68 22.17
N ARG A 15 -12.08 11.41 21.10
CA ARG A 15 -12.41 12.84 20.97
C ARG A 15 -13.88 13.14 21.25
N ASP A 16 -14.77 12.32 20.69
CA ASP A 16 -16.22 12.47 20.83
C ASP A 16 -16.68 12.23 22.28
N GLN A 17 -16.06 11.26 22.97
CA GLN A 17 -16.31 11.01 24.39
C GLN A 17 -15.85 12.20 25.25
N ALA A 18 -14.62 12.68 25.02
CA ALA A 18 -14.04 13.82 25.72
C ALA A 18 -14.88 15.11 25.52
N GLU A 19 -15.35 15.36 24.31
CA GLU A 19 -16.18 16.52 23.99
C GLU A 19 -17.57 16.41 24.63
N SER A 20 -18.22 15.25 24.52
CA SER A 20 -19.52 14.98 25.14
C SER A 20 -19.47 15.11 26.67
N ALA A 21 -18.39 14.62 27.28
CA ALA A 21 -18.18 14.70 28.72
C ALA A 21 -17.88 16.12 29.20
N LEU A 22 -17.05 16.88 28.49
CA LEU A 22 -16.78 18.29 28.81
C LEU A 22 -17.98 19.19 28.59
N GLN A 23 -18.84 18.90 27.60
CA GLN A 23 -20.10 19.61 27.40
C GLN A 23 -21.08 19.35 28.56
N ARG A 24 -21.21 18.10 29.01
CA ARG A 24 -22.09 17.73 30.13
C ARG A 24 -21.57 18.18 31.49
N ALA A 25 -20.25 18.26 31.65
CA ALA A 25 -19.56 18.74 32.84
C ALA A 25 -19.33 20.26 32.85
N ASN A 26 -19.97 21.01 31.96
CA ASN A 26 -19.87 22.48 31.89
C ASN A 26 -18.42 23.01 31.81
N ASN A 27 -17.58 22.34 31.02
CA ASN A 27 -16.13 22.55 30.88
C ASN A 27 -15.29 22.26 32.13
N ASP A 28 -15.84 21.64 33.18
CA ASP A 28 -15.07 21.15 34.32
C ASP A 28 -14.45 19.79 34.00
N MET A 29 -13.12 19.71 34.11
CA MET A 29 -12.36 18.51 33.76
C MET A 29 -12.59 17.38 34.76
N GLU A 30 -12.75 17.68 36.05
CA GLU A 30 -12.94 16.64 37.07
C GLU A 30 -14.33 16.00 36.96
N GLN A 31 -15.36 16.79 36.65
CA GLN A 31 -16.70 16.28 36.37
C GLN A 31 -16.78 15.55 35.03
N ALA A 32 -16.06 16.00 34.00
CA ALA A 32 -16.00 15.31 32.70
C ALA A 32 -15.36 13.93 32.83
N ILE A 33 -14.28 13.83 33.62
CA ILE A 33 -13.66 12.56 33.98
C ILE A 33 -14.68 11.67 34.72
N GLY A 34 -15.40 12.21 35.70
CA GLY A 34 -16.47 11.47 36.39
C GLY A 34 -17.53 10.92 35.43
N TYR A 35 -17.99 11.74 34.49
CA TYR A 35 -18.99 11.33 33.49
C TYR A 35 -18.49 10.22 32.56
N LEU A 36 -17.22 10.29 32.13
CA LEU A 36 -16.58 9.28 31.28
C LEU A 36 -16.39 7.93 31.97
N PHE A 37 -16.26 7.94 33.29
CA PHE A 37 -16.12 6.74 34.12
C PHE A 37 -17.45 6.26 34.72
N GLY A 38 -18.58 6.85 34.31
CA GLY A 38 -19.92 6.39 34.69
C GLY A 38 -20.52 7.00 35.96
N ASP A 39 -19.90 8.04 36.55
CA ASP A 39 -20.50 8.80 37.64
C ASP A 39 -21.52 9.80 37.10
N SER A 40 -22.76 9.36 36.92
CA SER A 40 -23.90 10.28 36.83
C SER A 40 -24.30 10.64 38.26
N GLU A 41 -24.19 11.91 38.66
CA GLU A 41 -25.04 12.39 39.75
C GLU A 41 -26.49 12.25 39.30
N GLU A 42 -27.22 11.32 39.90
CA GLU A 42 -28.66 11.16 39.73
C GLU A 42 -29.36 12.47 40.12
N HIS A 43 -29.71 13.28 39.12
CA HIS A 43 -30.84 14.18 39.26
C HIS A 43 -32.10 13.35 39.04
N HIS A 44 -32.83 13.10 40.12
CA HIS A 44 -34.15 12.47 40.11
C HIS A 44 -35.05 13.08 39.01
N PRO A 45 -35.51 12.29 38.03
CA PRO A 45 -36.75 12.59 37.33
C PRO A 45 -37.89 12.12 38.22
N THR A 46 -38.87 13.01 38.37
CA THR A 46 -40.16 12.74 39.01
C THR A 46 -40.80 11.49 38.44
N GLU A 47 -41.41 10.70 39.32
CA GLU A 47 -42.26 9.55 39.06
C GLU A 47 -43.16 9.74 37.82
N ALA A 48 -43.05 8.84 36.83
CA ALA A 48 -44.18 8.05 36.36
C ALA A 48 -43.75 7.02 35.30
N GLN A 49 -44.24 5.81 35.51
CA GLN A 49 -44.40 4.67 34.59
C GLN A 49 -43.34 3.57 34.66
N MET A 50 -43.91 2.41 34.98
CA MET A 50 -43.38 1.15 35.45
C MET A 50 -43.79 0.12 34.38
N PHE A 51 -42.90 -0.83 34.06
CA PHE A 51 -43.10 -2.06 33.26
C PHE A 51 -43.30 -1.86 31.74
N ASP A 52 -42.71 -2.64 30.83
CA ASP A 52 -42.41 -4.08 30.85
C ASP A 52 -41.10 -4.48 30.14
N GLU A 53 -40.64 -5.67 30.50
CA GLU A 53 -39.53 -6.46 29.94
C GLU A 53 -39.76 -6.90 28.48
N ASP A 54 -38.65 -7.27 27.82
CA ASP A 54 -38.47 -7.94 26.51
C ASP A 54 -37.95 -7.06 25.35
N TYR A 55 -36.62 -7.01 25.19
CA TYR A 55 -35.98 -6.65 23.93
C TYR A 55 -34.99 -7.73 23.49
N ASN A 56 -35.46 -8.59 22.59
CA ASN A 56 -34.66 -9.47 21.75
C ASN A 56 -34.95 -9.09 20.28
N ASN A 57 -33.91 -8.84 19.50
CA ASN A 57 -33.86 -8.86 18.03
C ASN A 57 -34.99 -8.19 17.21
N ASN A 58 -34.72 -7.03 16.60
CA ASN A 58 -34.52 -6.94 15.14
C ASN A 58 -34.45 -5.50 14.61
N ARG A 59 -33.57 -5.38 13.62
CA ARG A 59 -33.45 -4.39 12.53
C ARG A 59 -34.64 -3.44 12.35
N GLY A 60 -34.32 -2.15 12.21
CA GLY A 60 -35.22 -1.12 11.74
C GLY A 60 -35.74 -1.40 10.33
N THR A 61 -36.89 -2.07 10.27
CA THR A 61 -37.73 -2.16 9.07
C THR A 61 -39.09 -1.55 9.41
N VAL A 62 -39.49 -0.55 8.64
CA VAL A 62 -40.83 0.06 8.75
C VAL A 62 -41.86 -0.97 8.29
N ALA A 63 -42.86 -1.25 9.12
CA ALA A 63 -43.92 -2.19 8.76
C ALA A 63 -44.88 -1.55 7.73
N ILE A 64 -44.70 -1.86 6.46
CA ILE A 64 -45.62 -1.46 5.39
C ILE A 64 -46.86 -2.34 5.49
N SER A 65 -47.99 -1.74 5.85
CA SER A 65 -49.26 -2.46 6.06
C SER A 65 -50.10 -2.63 4.78
N ASN A 66 -49.66 -2.03 3.66
CA ASN A 66 -50.37 -2.05 2.38
C ASN A 66 -49.39 -2.21 1.20
N PRO A 67 -49.37 -3.35 0.49
CA PRO A 67 -48.41 -3.63 -0.59
C PRO A 67 -48.50 -2.69 -1.80
N GLN A 68 -49.55 -1.88 -1.90
CA GLN A 68 -49.80 -0.94 -3.00
C GLN A 68 -49.17 0.45 -2.76
N ASP A 69 -48.67 0.74 -1.55
CA ASP A 69 -48.04 2.03 -1.20
C ASP A 69 -46.53 2.06 -1.53
N ILE A 70 -46.01 1.04 -2.21
CA ILE A 70 -44.63 1.01 -2.71
C ILE A 70 -44.61 1.74 -4.07
N PRO A 71 -43.86 2.85 -4.21
CA PRO A 71 -43.68 3.48 -5.51
C PRO A 71 -43.04 2.47 -6.49
N SER A 72 -43.64 2.26 -7.66
CA SER A 72 -43.08 1.41 -8.70
C SER A 72 -41.84 2.07 -9.30
N PHE A 73 -40.66 1.70 -8.82
CA PHE A 73 -39.40 2.08 -9.46
C PHE A 73 -39.29 1.33 -10.80
N PRO A 74 -38.95 2.00 -11.91
CA PRO A 74 -38.66 1.31 -13.15
C PRO A 74 -37.47 0.38 -12.92
N LEU A 75 -37.70 -0.92 -13.05
CA LEU A 75 -36.66 -1.95 -13.05
C LEU A 75 -35.76 -1.68 -14.26
N SER A 76 -34.67 -0.94 -14.05
CA SER A 76 -33.50 -1.07 -14.90
C SER A 76 -32.90 -2.43 -14.59
N GLU A 77 -32.57 -3.14 -15.67
CA GLU A 77 -32.09 -4.51 -15.71
C GLU A 77 -31.17 -4.85 -14.54
N THR A 78 -31.60 -5.84 -13.76
CA THR A 78 -30.77 -6.60 -12.85
C THR A 78 -29.58 -7.15 -13.63
N GLN A 79 -28.40 -6.55 -13.49
CA GLN A 79 -27.14 -7.24 -13.74
C GLN A 79 -27.01 -8.33 -12.67
N GLU A 80 -27.43 -9.53 -13.05
CA GLU A 80 -27.02 -10.76 -12.37
C GLU A 80 -25.50 -10.83 -12.42
N TYR A 81 -24.84 -10.66 -11.27
CA TYR A 81 -23.46 -11.09 -11.09
C TYR A 81 -23.46 -12.62 -11.09
N ALA A 82 -23.36 -13.20 -12.29
CA ALA A 82 -23.03 -14.59 -12.46
C ALA A 82 -21.54 -14.77 -12.12
N TYR A 83 -21.27 -15.38 -10.97
CA TYR A 83 -20.02 -16.09 -10.73
C TYR A 83 -19.89 -17.19 -11.79
N SER A 84 -19.04 -16.99 -12.79
CA SER A 84 -18.56 -18.08 -13.65
C SER A 84 -17.22 -18.56 -13.13
N ASN A 85 -17.27 -19.60 -12.28
CA ASN A 85 -16.18 -20.57 -12.18
C ASN A 85 -16.19 -21.39 -13.47
N ASP A 86 -15.41 -21.00 -14.47
CA ASP A 86 -15.12 -21.88 -15.61
C ASP A 86 -13.66 -21.67 -16.05
N TRP A 87 -12.81 -22.60 -15.60
CA TRP A 87 -11.44 -22.76 -16.06
C TRP A 87 -11.49 -23.42 -17.43
N GLY A 88 -11.52 -22.60 -18.48
CA GLY A 88 -11.55 -23.03 -19.87
C GLY A 88 -10.16 -23.25 -20.46
N SER A 89 -9.92 -24.47 -20.93
CA SER A 89 -8.77 -24.89 -21.73
C SER A 89 -8.61 -24.10 -23.03
N GLU A 90 -7.35 -23.92 -23.45
CA GLU A 90 -6.84 -23.71 -24.81
C GLU A 90 -7.82 -23.28 -25.93
N SER A 91 -7.47 -22.14 -26.54
CA SER A 91 -7.64 -21.79 -27.96
C SER A 91 -9.00 -21.29 -28.43
N GLU A 92 -9.24 -19.97 -28.33
CA GLU A 92 -9.92 -19.23 -29.40
C GLU A 92 -9.13 -17.96 -29.71
N GLN A 93 -8.52 -17.93 -30.90
CA GLN A 93 -8.04 -16.72 -31.56
C GLN A 93 -9.25 -15.81 -31.79
N LEU A 94 -9.46 -14.86 -30.89
CA LEU A 94 -10.42 -13.79 -31.09
C LEU A 94 -9.71 -12.63 -31.77
N ASP A 95 -10.17 -12.31 -32.99
CA ASP A 95 -9.84 -11.08 -33.71
C ASP A 95 -10.16 -9.87 -32.82
N LEU A 96 -9.16 -9.42 -32.09
CA LEU A 96 -9.16 -8.16 -31.35
C LEU A 96 -9.16 -7.05 -32.40
N ASN A 97 -10.28 -6.33 -32.54
CA ASN A 97 -10.25 -5.02 -33.16
C ASN A 97 -9.10 -4.24 -32.52
N GLU A 98 -8.16 -3.85 -33.37
CA GLU A 98 -6.89 -3.25 -33.02
C GLU A 98 -7.07 -2.12 -32.01
N SER A 99 -6.25 -2.18 -30.98
CA SER A 99 -6.05 -1.15 -29.98
C SER A 99 -5.80 0.22 -30.64
N LEU A 100 -6.81 1.09 -30.65
CA LEU A 100 -6.73 2.51 -31.05
C LEU A 100 -5.55 3.28 -30.39
N LEU A 101 -5.02 2.78 -29.27
CA LEU A 101 -3.84 3.29 -28.55
C LEU A 101 -2.57 3.38 -29.41
N PHE A 102 -2.31 2.37 -30.28
CA PHE A 102 -1.07 2.30 -31.04
C PHE A 102 -1.16 2.92 -32.44
N GLU A 103 -2.33 3.44 -32.81
CA GLU A 103 -2.60 4.00 -34.15
C GLU A 103 -2.23 5.48 -34.28
N ASN A 104 -2.19 6.23 -33.17
CA ASN A 104 -1.90 7.66 -33.19
C ASN A 104 -0.44 7.98 -32.77
N PRO A 105 0.48 8.27 -33.72
CA PRO A 105 1.90 8.50 -33.44
C PRO A 105 2.17 9.73 -32.57
N GLN A 106 1.26 10.71 -32.52
CA GLN A 106 1.44 11.92 -31.69
C GLN A 106 1.34 11.63 -30.19
N VAL A 107 0.59 10.60 -29.80
CA VAL A 107 0.43 10.18 -28.38
C VAL A 107 1.71 9.51 -27.87
N PHE A 108 2.58 9.05 -28.77
CA PHE A 108 3.86 8.47 -28.41
C PHE A 108 4.91 9.52 -28.04
N LEU A 109 4.74 10.80 -28.37
CA LEU A 109 5.75 11.80 -28.04
C LEU A 109 5.67 12.17 -26.54
N ARG A 110 6.80 12.03 -25.86
CA ARG A 110 6.95 12.38 -24.45
C ARG A 110 7.13 13.89 -24.30
N ASN A 111 6.26 14.50 -23.50
CA ASN A 111 6.48 15.85 -22.97
C ASN A 111 7.39 15.79 -21.72
N ASN A 112 8.05 16.89 -21.39
CA ASN A 112 8.90 16.98 -20.19
C ASN A 112 8.18 16.65 -18.87
N GLU A 113 6.84 16.70 -18.86
CA GLU A 113 6.00 16.40 -17.69
C GLU A 113 5.37 14.99 -17.74
N THR A 114 5.44 14.28 -18.87
CA THR A 114 4.84 12.94 -19.00
C THR A 114 5.80 11.86 -18.50
N ILE A 115 5.27 10.99 -17.65
CA ILE A 115 6.01 9.87 -17.07
C ILE A 115 5.87 8.65 -18.00
N PRO A 116 6.98 8.02 -18.41
CA PRO A 116 6.96 6.89 -19.33
C PRO A 116 6.21 5.70 -18.73
N ALA A 117 5.38 5.06 -19.55
CA ALA A 117 4.52 3.95 -19.12
C ALA A 117 4.81 2.65 -19.89
N VAL A 118 4.74 1.51 -19.19
CA VAL A 118 4.80 0.18 -19.80
C VAL A 118 3.42 -0.44 -19.71
N VAL A 119 2.79 -0.65 -20.87
CA VAL A 119 1.38 -1.01 -20.97
C VAL A 119 1.23 -2.47 -21.39
N PRO A 120 0.63 -3.34 -20.55
CA PRO A 120 0.32 -4.70 -20.96
C PRO A 120 -0.82 -4.75 -21.98
N LYS A 121 -0.78 -5.67 -22.96
CA LYS A 121 -1.93 -5.86 -23.87
C LYS A 121 -3.04 -6.69 -23.24
N LEU A 122 -2.66 -7.74 -22.52
CA LEU A 122 -3.55 -8.59 -21.74
C LEU A 122 -3.29 -8.37 -20.24
N ALA A 123 -4.37 -8.31 -19.48
CA ALA A 123 -4.39 -8.08 -18.03
C ALA A 123 -4.71 -9.36 -17.26
N ASN A 124 -4.51 -9.31 -15.93
CA ASN A 124 -4.87 -10.34 -14.96
C ASN A 124 -4.23 -11.70 -15.23
N THR A 125 -3.01 -11.72 -15.79
CA THR A 125 -2.28 -12.98 -15.97
C THR A 125 -1.17 -13.09 -14.92
N PRO A 126 -1.12 -14.14 -14.07
CA PRO A 126 -0.14 -14.25 -12.98
C PRO A 126 1.33 -14.10 -13.41
N GLY A 127 1.69 -14.67 -14.56
CA GLY A 127 3.05 -14.52 -15.12
C GLY A 127 3.43 -13.08 -15.45
N ARG A 128 2.45 -12.20 -15.74
CA ARG A 128 2.66 -10.80 -16.14
C ARG A 128 2.92 -9.86 -14.97
N PHE A 129 2.74 -10.30 -13.73
CA PHE A 129 3.18 -9.57 -12.54
C PHE A 129 4.70 -9.35 -12.50
N VAL A 130 5.45 -10.05 -13.33
CA VAL A 130 6.87 -9.79 -13.58
C VAL A 130 7.13 -8.38 -14.15
N ILE A 131 6.19 -7.83 -14.93
CA ILE A 131 6.32 -6.52 -15.58
C ILE A 131 6.42 -5.37 -14.57
N PRO A 132 5.45 -5.17 -13.66
CA PRO A 132 5.55 -4.09 -12.68
C PRO A 132 6.78 -4.22 -11.78
N LEU A 133 7.21 -5.45 -11.45
CA LEU A 133 8.45 -5.67 -10.69
C LEU A 133 9.69 -5.17 -11.43
N TYR A 134 9.83 -5.46 -12.73
CA TYR A 134 10.95 -4.93 -13.52
C TYR A 134 10.87 -3.42 -13.70
N VAL A 135 9.67 -2.84 -13.84
CA VAL A 135 9.49 -1.39 -13.87
C VAL A 135 10.02 -0.75 -12.58
N ILE A 136 9.68 -1.33 -11.42
CA ILE A 136 10.16 -0.88 -10.10
C ILE A 136 11.68 -1.08 -9.97
N PHE A 137 12.21 -2.25 -10.35
CA PHE A 137 13.64 -2.52 -10.26
C PHE A 137 14.48 -1.58 -11.13
N CYS A 138 13.99 -1.18 -12.31
CA CYS A 138 14.67 -0.20 -13.17
C CYS A 138 14.82 1.18 -12.51
N GLN A 139 13.98 1.52 -11.53
CA GLN A 139 14.11 2.76 -10.74
C GLN A 139 15.22 2.66 -9.67
N ILE A 140 15.71 1.46 -9.36
CA ILE A 140 16.74 1.24 -8.34
C ILE A 140 18.12 1.39 -8.97
N ARG A 141 18.93 2.31 -8.44
CA ARG A 141 20.21 2.67 -9.07
C ARG A 141 21.21 1.53 -9.09
N ALA A 142 21.37 0.83 -7.97
CA ALA A 142 22.28 -0.32 -7.89
C ALA A 142 21.94 -1.44 -8.90
N PHE A 143 20.64 -1.62 -9.21
CA PHE A 143 20.19 -2.57 -10.22
C PHE A 143 20.58 -2.10 -11.63
N SER A 144 20.29 -0.84 -11.95
CA SER A 144 20.62 -0.25 -13.24
C SER A 144 22.14 -0.19 -13.49
N ASP A 145 22.95 0.21 -12.51
CA ASP A 145 24.42 0.25 -12.64
C ASP A 145 25.03 -1.14 -12.86
N LEU A 146 24.48 -2.17 -12.20
CA LEU A 146 24.96 -3.53 -12.37
C LEU A 146 24.76 -3.99 -13.81
N LEU A 147 23.56 -3.76 -14.36
CA LEU A 147 23.16 -4.22 -15.69
C LEU A 147 23.75 -3.37 -16.82
N LEU A 148 23.96 -2.06 -16.61
CA LEU A 148 24.59 -1.17 -17.59
C LEU A 148 26.13 -1.28 -17.60
N SER A 149 26.73 -2.03 -16.67
CA SER A 149 28.20 -2.13 -16.57
C SER A 149 28.89 -2.83 -17.76
N LYS A 150 28.14 -3.52 -18.63
CA LYS A 150 28.63 -4.11 -19.87
C LYS A 150 27.77 -3.68 -21.04
N ASP A 151 28.43 -3.26 -22.10
CA ASP A 151 27.79 -2.92 -23.36
C ASP A 151 27.41 -4.21 -24.11
N VAL A 152 26.10 -4.42 -24.31
CA VAL A 152 25.55 -5.57 -25.05
C VAL A 152 25.01 -5.06 -26.38
N SER A 153 25.14 -5.84 -27.46
CA SER A 153 24.69 -5.41 -28.79
C SER A 153 23.18 -5.13 -28.81
N GLN A 154 22.80 -3.95 -29.29
CA GLN A 154 21.41 -3.51 -29.39
C GLN A 154 20.97 -3.46 -30.86
N GLU A 155 20.20 -4.45 -31.30
CA GLU A 155 19.57 -4.44 -32.61
C GLU A 155 18.29 -3.59 -32.60
N PHE A 156 18.21 -2.61 -33.51
CA PHE A 156 17.03 -1.77 -33.70
C PHE A 156 16.08 -2.41 -34.72
N LYS A 157 14.81 -2.56 -34.32
CA LYS A 157 13.70 -3.00 -35.16
C LYS A 157 12.58 -1.98 -35.07
N GLU A 158 11.91 -1.70 -36.18
CA GLU A 158 10.93 -0.61 -36.27
C GLU A 158 9.70 -0.83 -35.39
N ASP A 159 9.33 -2.08 -35.10
CA ASP A 159 8.14 -2.50 -34.36
C ASP A 159 8.42 -2.87 -32.89
N TRP A 160 9.63 -2.58 -32.39
CA TRP A 160 10.07 -3.03 -31.07
C TRP A 160 9.14 -2.61 -29.92
N PHE A 161 8.41 -1.50 -30.07
CA PHE A 161 7.52 -0.93 -29.06
C PHE A 161 6.08 -1.50 -29.07
N ALA A 162 5.64 -2.14 -30.15
CA ALA A 162 4.25 -2.56 -30.37
C ALA A 162 4.00 -4.08 -30.29
N ALA A 163 5.07 -4.87 -30.06
CA ALA A 163 5.14 -6.34 -30.10
C ALA A 163 5.43 -6.92 -31.49
N SER A 164 6.63 -7.47 -31.67
CA SER A 164 7.01 -8.23 -32.86
C SER A 164 6.73 -9.73 -32.64
N GLU A 165 5.99 -10.38 -33.55
CA GLU A 165 5.73 -11.84 -33.59
C GLU A 165 6.97 -12.67 -34.00
N GLU A 166 8.17 -12.32 -33.52
CA GLU A 166 9.40 -13.01 -33.92
C GLU A 166 9.77 -14.17 -32.97
N GLU A 167 10.46 -15.16 -33.56
CA GLU A 167 10.94 -16.38 -32.91
C GLU A 167 11.64 -16.10 -31.58
N VAL A 168 11.13 -16.75 -30.54
CA VAL A 168 11.64 -16.73 -29.16
C VAL A 168 13.07 -17.26 -29.14
N THR A 169 14.05 -16.38 -29.23
CA THR A 169 15.44 -16.70 -28.88
C THR A 169 15.60 -16.47 -27.38
N ASN A 170 15.43 -17.54 -26.60
CA ASN A 170 15.68 -17.59 -25.15
C ASN A 170 17.19 -17.52 -24.83
N ASP A 171 17.89 -16.54 -25.41
CA ASP A 171 19.31 -16.32 -25.21
C ASP A 171 19.52 -15.33 -24.05
N SER A 172 20.45 -15.66 -23.15
CA SER A 172 20.76 -14.81 -21.99
C SER A 172 21.16 -13.37 -22.39
N GLU A 173 21.75 -13.21 -23.57
CA GLU A 173 22.14 -11.91 -24.11
C GLU A 173 20.92 -11.08 -24.57
N SER A 174 19.93 -11.70 -25.21
CA SER A 174 18.71 -11.02 -25.67
C SER A 174 17.85 -10.55 -24.48
N PHE A 175 17.82 -11.34 -23.40
CA PHE A 175 17.15 -11.00 -22.16
C PHE A 175 17.81 -9.81 -21.43
N ILE A 176 19.13 -9.83 -21.25
CA ILE A 176 19.85 -8.70 -20.63
C ILE A 176 19.74 -7.44 -21.51
N ALA A 177 19.82 -7.57 -22.83
CA ALA A 177 19.60 -6.45 -23.75
C ALA A 177 18.19 -5.86 -23.59
N ALA A 178 17.16 -6.69 -23.38
CA ALA A 178 15.80 -6.23 -23.13
C ALA A 178 15.66 -5.44 -21.83
N ILE A 179 16.31 -5.87 -20.74
CA ILE A 179 16.30 -5.12 -19.48
C ILE A 179 17.07 -3.80 -19.63
N GLN A 180 18.21 -3.79 -20.33
CA GLN A 180 18.95 -2.55 -20.62
C GLN A 180 18.11 -1.55 -21.43
N ARG A 181 17.33 -2.03 -22.42
CA ARG A 181 16.34 -1.20 -23.14
C ARG A 181 15.27 -0.65 -22.21
N LEU A 182 14.76 -1.45 -21.28
CA LEU A 182 13.78 -0.98 -20.31
C LEU A 182 14.36 0.14 -19.42
N ILE A 183 15.59 -0.02 -18.92
CA ILE A 183 16.29 1.02 -18.15
C ILE A 183 16.46 2.30 -18.98
N GLY A 184 16.91 2.18 -20.23
CA GLY A 184 17.08 3.31 -21.12
C GLY A 184 15.77 4.00 -21.51
N PHE A 185 14.65 3.27 -21.57
CA PHE A 185 13.33 3.83 -21.82
C PHE A 185 12.87 4.76 -20.69
N PHE A 186 13.13 4.38 -19.43
CA PHE A 186 12.85 5.26 -18.28
C PHE A 186 13.79 6.46 -18.18
N SER A 187 14.94 6.41 -18.85
CA SER A 187 15.90 7.52 -18.88
C SER A 187 15.46 8.64 -19.85
N PRO A 188 16.10 9.83 -19.80
CA PRO A 188 15.87 10.90 -20.76
C PRO A 188 16.26 10.56 -22.21
N ALA A 189 16.89 9.40 -22.47
CA ALA A 189 17.29 9.02 -23.82
C ALA A 189 16.10 8.67 -24.73
N SER A 190 14.99 8.17 -24.17
CA SER A 190 13.79 7.85 -24.94
C SER A 190 12.80 9.00 -24.89
N GLU A 191 12.32 9.39 -26.08
CA GLU A 191 11.27 10.38 -26.26
C GLU A 191 9.88 9.75 -26.38
N ARG A 192 9.76 8.44 -26.12
CA ARG A 192 8.46 7.75 -26.13
C ARG A 192 7.72 7.91 -24.80
N ALA A 193 6.42 8.19 -24.86
CA ALA A 193 5.54 8.28 -23.70
C ALA A 193 5.13 6.90 -23.16
N PHE A 194 4.96 5.90 -24.04
CA PHE A 194 4.62 4.54 -23.63
C PHE A 194 5.17 3.48 -24.59
N ILE A 195 5.31 2.25 -24.07
CA ILE A 195 5.67 1.04 -24.82
C ILE A 195 4.77 -0.12 -24.39
N SER A 196 4.56 -1.09 -25.29
CA SER A 196 3.90 -2.35 -24.93
C SER A 196 4.80 -3.18 -24.00
N SER A 197 4.22 -3.95 -23.08
CA SER A 197 4.99 -4.88 -22.25
C SER A 197 5.33 -6.20 -22.96
N GLU A 198 4.65 -6.52 -24.08
CA GLU A 198 4.74 -7.83 -24.74
C GLU A 198 6.14 -8.13 -25.29
N TRP A 199 6.82 -7.13 -25.84
CA TRP A 199 8.17 -7.33 -26.37
C TRP A 199 9.14 -7.75 -25.26
N PHE A 200 8.96 -7.24 -24.04
CA PHE A 200 9.76 -7.63 -22.89
C PHE A 200 9.31 -8.99 -22.37
N TYR A 201 8.00 -9.18 -22.16
CA TYR A 201 7.41 -10.43 -21.65
C TYR A 201 7.78 -11.65 -22.50
N ASN A 202 7.84 -11.49 -23.83
CA ASN A 202 8.23 -12.56 -24.74
C ASN A 202 9.68 -13.04 -24.56
N ARG A 203 10.57 -12.19 -24.02
CA ARG A 203 11.99 -12.48 -23.77
C ARG A 203 12.27 -12.97 -22.35
N VAL A 204 11.28 -12.89 -21.46
CA VAL A 204 11.37 -13.46 -20.11
C VAL A 204 11.35 -14.99 -20.22
N SER A 205 12.05 -15.68 -19.29
CA SER A 205 12.15 -17.14 -19.27
C SER A 205 10.78 -17.83 -19.36
N GLU A 206 10.72 -18.95 -20.08
CA GLU A 206 9.50 -19.76 -20.27
C GLU A 206 8.89 -20.23 -18.93
N SER A 207 9.71 -20.31 -17.87
CA SER A 207 9.26 -20.59 -16.52
C SER A 207 8.20 -19.62 -16.00
N PHE A 208 8.14 -18.40 -16.52
CA PHE A 208 7.14 -17.40 -16.15
C PHE A 208 5.86 -17.49 -16.98
N LYS A 209 5.95 -18.10 -18.18
CA LYS A 209 4.82 -18.27 -19.10
C LYS A 209 4.07 -19.59 -18.87
N ALA A 210 4.80 -20.63 -18.48
CA ALA A 210 4.28 -21.99 -18.32
C ALA A 210 3.83 -22.33 -16.89
N ARG A 211 4.12 -21.47 -15.90
CA ARG A 211 3.83 -21.73 -14.49
C ARG A 211 2.84 -20.71 -13.96
N GLU A 212 1.73 -21.21 -13.41
CA GLU A 212 0.88 -20.41 -12.55
C GLU A 212 1.59 -20.27 -11.20
N PHE A 213 1.91 -19.03 -10.81
CA PHE A 213 2.49 -18.75 -9.51
C PHE A 213 1.35 -18.56 -8.51
N GLU A 214 1.28 -19.44 -7.52
CA GLU A 214 0.32 -19.33 -6.41
C GLU A 214 0.70 -18.17 -5.47
N ASP A 215 2.00 -17.87 -5.34
CA ASP A 215 2.55 -16.87 -4.41
C ASP A 215 3.59 -15.94 -5.04
N TRP A 216 3.71 -14.72 -4.51
CA TRP A 216 4.73 -13.75 -4.93
C TRP A 216 6.16 -14.16 -4.56
N ASP A 217 6.35 -14.87 -3.44
CA ASP A 217 7.67 -15.38 -3.06
C ASP A 217 8.24 -16.34 -4.13
N ASP A 218 7.38 -17.18 -4.70
CA ASP A 218 7.74 -18.11 -5.77
C ASP A 218 8.14 -17.35 -7.06
N LEU A 219 7.39 -16.30 -7.40
CA LEU A 219 7.68 -15.42 -8.53
C LEU A 219 9.02 -14.69 -8.35
N VAL A 220 9.23 -14.04 -7.20
CA VAL A 220 10.47 -13.29 -6.89
C VAL A 220 11.67 -14.24 -6.82
N THR A 221 11.48 -15.44 -6.29
CA THR A 221 12.50 -16.48 -6.27
C THR A 221 12.88 -16.93 -7.67
N ALA A 222 11.91 -17.08 -8.57
CA ALA A 222 12.15 -17.38 -9.98
C ALA A 222 12.90 -16.22 -10.68
N ILE A 223 12.49 -14.96 -10.45
CA ILE A 223 13.15 -13.76 -10.99
C ILE A 223 14.61 -13.72 -10.55
N GLY A 224 14.87 -13.90 -9.25
CA GLY A 224 16.22 -13.89 -8.71
C GLY A 224 17.10 -14.98 -9.33
N LYS A 225 16.59 -16.21 -9.51
CA LYS A 225 17.34 -17.30 -10.14
C LYS A 225 17.64 -17.03 -11.62
N ASP A 226 16.68 -16.48 -12.34
CA ASP A 226 16.86 -16.15 -13.76
C ASP A 226 17.87 -15.01 -13.94
N LEU A 227 17.79 -13.96 -13.12
CA LEU A 227 18.77 -12.88 -13.10
C LEU A 227 20.17 -13.38 -12.70
N GLU A 228 20.31 -14.17 -11.65
CA GLU A 228 21.59 -14.77 -11.24
C GLU A 228 22.23 -15.56 -12.38
N LYS A 229 21.45 -16.38 -13.09
CA LYS A 229 21.92 -17.18 -14.23
C LYS A 229 22.38 -16.29 -15.39
N ASN A 230 21.55 -15.33 -15.80
CA ASN A 230 21.81 -14.50 -16.98
C ASN A 230 22.93 -13.47 -16.72
N VAL A 231 22.96 -12.87 -15.52
CA VAL A 231 24.01 -11.94 -15.10
C VAL A 231 25.35 -12.66 -14.99
N LYS A 232 25.40 -13.86 -14.38
CA LYS A 232 26.65 -14.63 -14.30
C LYS A 232 27.18 -15.03 -15.67
N SER A 233 26.29 -15.43 -16.58
CA SER A 233 26.65 -15.83 -17.95
C SER A 233 27.24 -14.66 -18.77
N ILE A 234 26.64 -13.47 -18.67
CA ILE A 234 26.98 -12.33 -19.54
C ILE A 234 27.97 -11.35 -18.88
N LEU A 235 27.79 -11.03 -17.60
CA LEU A 235 28.54 -10.00 -16.88
C LEU A 235 29.67 -10.55 -16.01
N ASP A 236 29.75 -11.88 -15.79
CA ASP A 236 30.71 -12.55 -14.89
C ASP A 236 30.71 -11.93 -13.48
N LYS A 237 29.52 -11.51 -13.02
CA LYS A 237 29.26 -10.94 -11.69
C LYS A 237 28.19 -11.76 -10.98
N ASP A 238 28.28 -11.84 -9.66
CA ASP A 238 27.23 -12.45 -8.85
C ASP A 238 26.11 -11.42 -8.59
N PHE A 239 24.85 -11.84 -8.77
CA PHE A 239 23.67 -11.02 -8.50
C PHE A 239 23.19 -11.27 -7.06
N ASN A 240 23.51 -10.35 -6.15
CA ASN A 240 23.19 -10.50 -4.72
C ASN A 240 22.19 -9.44 -4.21
N LEU A 241 21.52 -8.72 -5.11
CA LEU A 241 20.66 -7.60 -4.73
C LEU A 241 19.34 -8.01 -4.04
N LEU A 242 18.88 -9.25 -4.25
CA LEU A 242 17.61 -9.79 -3.71
C LEU A 242 17.82 -10.87 -2.64
N SER A 243 19.06 -11.32 -2.39
CA SER A 243 19.32 -12.50 -1.57
C SER A 243 19.60 -12.12 -0.10
N SER A 244 18.59 -12.30 0.75
CA SER A 244 18.69 -12.14 2.21
C SER A 244 18.93 -13.49 2.90
N TYR A 245 19.40 -13.50 4.15
CA TYR A 245 19.73 -14.73 4.87
C TYR A 245 19.13 -14.74 6.28
N ALA A 246 18.41 -15.82 6.59
CA ALA A 246 17.89 -16.09 7.93
C ALA A 246 18.48 -17.39 8.48
N ALA A 247 18.77 -17.43 9.77
CA ALA A 247 19.18 -18.64 10.47
C ALA A 247 17.92 -19.39 10.99
N SER A 248 17.84 -20.68 10.69
CA SER A 248 16.88 -21.58 11.33
C SER A 248 17.20 -21.78 12.81
N GLN A 249 16.26 -22.38 13.56
CA GLN A 249 16.48 -22.75 14.96
C GLN A 249 17.66 -23.72 15.15
N GLU A 250 18.00 -24.47 14.10
CA GLU A 250 19.16 -25.39 14.07
C GLU A 250 20.46 -24.71 13.66
N GLY A 251 20.43 -23.40 13.37
CA GLY A 251 21.59 -22.61 12.97
C GLY A 251 21.92 -22.68 11.48
N GLU A 252 21.09 -23.34 10.67
CA GLU A 252 21.28 -23.37 9.21
C GLU A 252 20.88 -22.05 8.57
N LEU A 253 21.75 -21.49 7.73
CA LEU A 253 21.47 -20.29 6.96
C LEU A 253 20.63 -20.63 5.74
N LYS A 254 19.38 -20.15 5.72
CA LYS A 254 18.47 -20.26 4.58
C LYS A 254 18.38 -18.90 3.86
N PRO A 255 18.63 -18.85 2.55
CA PRO A 255 18.40 -17.65 1.78
C PRO A 255 16.90 -17.44 1.58
N PHE A 256 16.44 -16.20 1.70
CA PHE A 256 15.08 -15.78 1.37
C PHE A 256 15.12 -14.50 0.52
N LYS A 257 14.12 -14.30 -0.34
CA LYS A 257 14.03 -13.12 -1.21
C LYS A 257 12.82 -12.24 -0.91
N CYS A 258 11.75 -12.83 -0.39
CA CYS A 258 10.56 -12.14 0.08
C CYS A 258 10.29 -12.47 1.55
N VAL A 259 9.69 -11.53 2.28
CA VAL A 259 9.07 -11.77 3.59
C VAL A 259 7.57 -11.90 3.38
N ASN A 260 6.99 -13.04 3.75
CA ASN A 260 5.54 -13.24 3.68
C ASN A 260 4.87 -12.90 5.02
N ILE A 261 3.84 -12.06 5.00
CA ILE A 261 3.00 -11.71 6.14
C ILE A 261 1.62 -12.32 5.89
N GLU A 262 1.35 -13.41 6.61
CA GLU A 262 0.05 -14.07 6.62
C GLU A 262 -1.01 -13.24 7.35
N SER A 263 -2.29 -13.53 7.10
CA SER A 263 -3.42 -12.81 7.71
C SER A 263 -3.38 -12.83 9.25
N GLU A 264 -2.96 -13.94 9.87
CA GLU A 264 -2.80 -14.06 11.33
C GLU A 264 -1.70 -13.15 11.89
N GLY A 265 -0.69 -12.83 11.07
CA GLY A 265 0.43 -11.97 11.41
C GLY A 265 0.18 -10.48 11.19
N ARG A 266 -0.95 -10.12 10.57
CA ARG A 266 -1.28 -8.74 10.19
C ARG A 266 -1.73 -7.91 11.39
N GLU A 267 -1.08 -6.78 11.60
CA GLU A 267 -1.40 -5.78 12.61
C GLU A 267 -1.70 -4.41 11.96
N SER A 268 -1.95 -3.37 12.76
CA SER A 268 -2.34 -2.04 12.28
C SER A 268 -1.25 -1.31 11.49
N THR A 269 0.01 -1.68 11.72
CA THR A 269 1.18 -1.15 11.04
C THR A 269 2.06 -2.27 10.51
N LEU A 270 2.83 -1.99 9.46
CA LEU A 270 3.78 -2.96 8.91
C LEU A 270 4.87 -3.31 9.93
N VAL A 271 5.34 -2.35 10.72
CA VAL A 271 6.37 -2.59 11.75
C VAL A 271 5.87 -3.53 12.85
N GLU A 272 4.63 -3.37 13.30
CA GLU A 272 4.03 -4.30 14.28
C GLU A 272 3.88 -5.70 13.70
N SER A 273 3.44 -5.80 12.45
CA SER A 273 3.29 -7.07 11.73
C SER A 273 4.65 -7.80 11.63
N LEU A 274 5.70 -7.08 11.23
CA LEU A 274 7.07 -7.62 11.18
C LEU A 274 7.60 -7.97 12.57
N SER A 275 7.29 -7.16 13.59
CA SER A 275 7.69 -7.41 14.97
C SER A 275 7.06 -8.68 15.52
N LYS A 276 5.78 -8.92 15.23
CA LYS A 276 5.08 -10.15 15.60
C LYS A 276 5.67 -11.37 14.90
N LEU A 277 5.97 -11.23 13.59
CA LEU A 277 6.57 -12.30 12.79
C LEU A 277 7.97 -12.68 13.31
N PHE A 278 8.87 -11.71 13.46
CA PHE A 278 10.28 -11.96 13.75
C PHE A 278 10.63 -12.04 15.24
N TRP A 279 9.83 -11.49 16.15
CA TRP A 279 10.08 -11.60 17.60
C TRP A 279 9.26 -12.69 18.29
N SER A 280 8.45 -13.43 17.55
CA SER A 280 7.81 -14.64 18.08
C SER A 280 8.87 -15.67 18.52
N PRO A 281 8.63 -16.43 19.61
CA PRO A 281 9.60 -17.39 20.13
C PRO A 281 9.97 -18.52 19.15
N GLU A 282 9.13 -18.74 18.13
CA GLU A 282 9.33 -19.76 17.09
C GLU A 282 9.96 -19.19 15.81
N SER A 283 10.26 -17.88 15.76
CA SER A 283 10.71 -17.19 14.55
C SER A 283 12.13 -17.52 14.10
N TYR A 284 12.38 -17.24 12.83
CA TYR A 284 13.71 -17.21 12.24
C TYR A 284 14.49 -15.97 12.67
N ALA A 285 15.80 -16.11 12.86
CA ALA A 285 16.65 -14.98 13.18
C ALA A 285 17.30 -14.44 11.91
N ILE A 286 17.04 -13.17 11.56
CA ILE A 286 17.62 -12.58 10.35
C ILE A 286 19.11 -12.27 10.60
N ASN A 287 19.99 -12.74 9.72
CA ASN A 287 21.43 -12.52 9.81
C ASN A 287 21.94 -11.48 8.80
N GLY A 288 21.32 -11.41 7.63
CA GLY A 288 21.68 -10.45 6.59
C GLY A 288 20.48 -10.11 5.73
N ILE A 289 20.40 -8.84 5.32
CA ILE A 289 19.30 -8.30 4.53
C ILE A 289 19.86 -7.81 3.21
N ALA A 290 19.17 -8.16 2.13
CA ALA A 290 19.55 -7.77 0.79
C ALA A 290 19.30 -6.26 0.57
N PRO A 291 20.03 -5.61 -0.36
CA PRO A 291 19.79 -4.22 -0.74
C PRO A 291 18.36 -3.93 -1.21
N ILE A 292 17.66 -4.93 -1.76
CA ILE A 292 16.26 -4.86 -2.17
C ILE A 292 15.48 -5.93 -1.39
N LEU A 293 14.41 -5.53 -0.72
CA LEU A 293 13.57 -6.40 0.10
C LEU A 293 12.12 -6.37 -0.42
N GLY A 294 11.60 -7.53 -0.79
CA GLY A 294 10.19 -7.73 -1.07
C GLY A 294 9.42 -8.12 0.18
N ILE A 295 8.23 -7.55 0.38
CA ILE A 295 7.30 -7.95 1.44
C ILE A 295 5.96 -8.26 0.77
N GLN A 296 5.51 -9.50 0.90
CA GLN A 296 4.19 -9.97 0.47
C GLN A 296 3.24 -9.90 1.65
N ILE A 297 2.07 -9.31 1.44
CA ILE A 297 0.94 -9.36 2.37
C ILE A 297 -0.10 -10.27 1.74
N SER A 298 -0.37 -11.40 2.40
CA SER A 298 -1.37 -12.36 1.95
C SER A 298 -2.79 -11.86 2.21
N PRO A 299 -3.76 -12.25 1.36
CA PRO A 299 -5.16 -11.94 1.56
C PRO A 299 -5.68 -12.63 2.83
N ASP A 300 -6.71 -12.04 3.42
CA ASP A 300 -7.41 -12.65 4.55
C ASP A 300 -8.48 -13.62 4.04
N ASP A 301 -8.29 -14.91 4.33
CA ASP A 301 -9.28 -15.95 4.03
C ASP A 301 -10.50 -15.90 4.98
N THR A 302 -10.42 -15.12 6.06
CA THR A 302 -11.48 -15.03 7.06
C THR A 302 -12.34 -13.78 6.84
N VAL A 303 -13.67 -13.94 6.90
CA VAL A 303 -14.69 -12.88 6.73
C VAL A 303 -14.71 -11.90 7.95
N GLY A 304 -13.57 -11.72 8.61
CA GLY A 304 -13.38 -10.85 9.75
C GLY A 304 -13.22 -9.39 9.38
N GLN A 305 -13.43 -8.51 10.36
CA GLN A 305 -13.21 -7.08 10.20
C GLN A 305 -11.69 -6.82 10.18
N VAL A 306 -11.12 -6.78 8.99
CA VAL A 306 -9.67 -6.60 8.79
C VAL A 306 -9.23 -5.25 9.31
N SER A 307 -8.16 -5.23 10.10
CA SER A 307 -7.48 -3.99 10.46
C SER A 307 -6.80 -3.44 9.22
N ALA A 308 -7.19 -2.23 8.82
CA ALA A 308 -6.54 -1.55 7.72
C ALA A 308 -5.05 -1.38 8.01
N LEU A 309 -4.20 -1.67 7.02
CA LEU A 309 -2.76 -1.70 7.20
C LEU A 309 -2.18 -0.33 6.84
N ASN A 310 -1.52 0.30 7.80
CA ASN A 310 -0.69 1.47 7.52
C ASN A 310 0.73 1.02 7.17
N VAL A 311 1.22 1.51 6.03
CA VAL A 311 2.57 1.23 5.54
C VAL A 311 3.42 2.47 5.74
N GLU A 312 4.63 2.31 6.27
CA GLU A 312 5.58 3.41 6.42
C GLU A 312 6.43 3.61 5.16
N GLU A 313 6.72 4.85 4.79
CA GLU A 313 7.58 5.16 3.64
C GLU A 313 9.04 4.74 3.87
N SER A 314 9.47 4.76 5.14
CA SER A 314 10.81 4.35 5.53
C SER A 314 10.78 3.29 6.61
N LEU A 315 11.61 2.28 6.42
CA LEU A 315 11.70 1.10 7.27
C LEU A 315 13.17 0.87 7.67
N TYR A 316 13.40 0.29 8.84
CA TYR A 316 14.74 -0.18 9.24
C TYR A 316 14.74 -1.71 9.44
N PRO A 317 14.76 -2.51 8.36
CA PRO A 317 14.73 -3.96 8.44
C PRO A 317 15.86 -4.54 9.29
N ALA A 318 17.02 -3.87 9.32
CA ALA A 318 18.18 -4.33 10.08
C ALA A 318 17.91 -4.43 11.60
N LEU A 319 16.89 -3.73 12.12
CA LEU A 319 16.45 -3.85 13.52
C LEU A 319 15.99 -5.28 13.86
N PHE A 320 15.47 -6.02 12.88
CA PHE A 320 15.02 -7.40 13.06
C PHE A 320 16.17 -8.43 12.99
N THR A 321 17.42 -7.98 12.91
CA THR A 321 18.58 -8.87 12.89
C THR A 321 18.98 -9.33 14.29
N THR A 322 19.71 -10.44 14.35
CA THR A 322 20.30 -10.99 15.59
C THR A 322 21.14 -9.96 16.37
N LYS A 323 21.71 -8.96 15.68
CA LYS A 323 22.53 -7.90 16.29
C LYS A 323 21.77 -7.06 17.32
N TYR A 324 20.51 -6.75 17.06
CA TYR A 324 19.71 -5.86 17.91
C TYR A 324 18.73 -6.59 18.83
N ARG A 325 18.62 -7.92 18.69
CA ARG A 325 17.70 -8.76 19.47
C ARG A 325 17.87 -8.59 20.99
N SER A 326 19.11 -8.59 21.48
CA SER A 326 19.38 -8.43 22.92
C SER A 326 18.93 -7.07 23.46
N LEU A 327 19.11 -6.01 22.67
CA LEU A 327 18.66 -4.66 23.02
C LEU A 327 17.14 -4.58 23.06
N ILE A 328 16.47 -5.15 22.05
CA ILE A 328 15.00 -5.13 21.95
C ILE A 328 14.37 -5.96 23.08
N GLU A 329 14.93 -7.12 23.41
CA GLU A 329 14.49 -7.92 24.56
C GLU A 329 14.69 -7.16 25.89
N GLU A 330 15.76 -6.36 26.04
CA GLU A 330 15.95 -5.52 27.21
C GLU A 330 14.92 -4.38 27.26
N MET A 331 14.64 -3.75 26.13
CA MET A 331 13.60 -2.71 26.02
C MET A 331 12.22 -3.27 26.34
N ASP A 332 11.86 -4.44 25.83
CA ASP A 332 10.57 -5.08 26.13
C ASP A 332 10.48 -5.50 27.61
N LYS A 333 11.56 -6.02 28.21
CA LYS A 333 11.63 -6.25 29.67
C LYS A 333 11.43 -4.96 30.47
N LYS A 334 12.06 -3.85 30.05
CA LYS A 334 11.85 -2.53 30.67
C LYS A 334 10.41 -2.06 30.49
N ARG A 335 9.83 -2.25 29.31
CA ARG A 335 8.44 -1.90 28.99
C ARG A 335 7.46 -2.66 29.86
N THR A 336 7.59 -3.98 29.98
CA THR A 336 6.73 -4.83 30.81
C THR A 336 6.85 -4.51 32.30
N LEU A 337 8.05 -4.22 32.79
CA LEU A 337 8.25 -3.74 34.17
C LEU A 337 7.60 -2.37 34.40
N THR A 338 7.73 -1.45 33.45
CA THR A 338 7.13 -0.12 33.49
C THR A 338 5.60 -0.21 33.42
N ALA A 339 5.06 -1.12 32.61
CA ALA A 339 3.64 -1.43 32.54
C ALA A 339 3.13 -1.92 33.91
N LYS A 340 3.81 -2.88 34.55
CA LYS A 340 3.46 -3.36 35.89
C LYS A 340 3.47 -2.24 36.95
N LYS A 341 4.47 -1.35 36.90
CA LYS A 341 4.53 -0.16 37.77
C LYS A 341 3.33 0.77 37.50
N ARG A 342 3.00 1.01 36.23
CA ARG A 342 1.83 1.80 35.82
C ARG A 342 0.55 1.23 36.42
N THR A 343 0.29 -0.07 36.24
CA THR A 343 -0.92 -0.72 36.79
C THR A 343 -0.97 -0.63 38.32
N THR A 344 0.18 -0.79 38.98
CA THR A 344 0.27 -0.67 40.45
C THR A 344 -0.10 0.74 40.92
N ILE A 345 0.44 1.78 40.29
CA ILE A 345 0.14 3.18 40.63
C ILE A 345 -1.32 3.50 40.31
N THR A 346 -1.83 3.09 39.14
CA THR A 346 -3.23 3.28 38.78
C THR A 346 -4.15 2.62 39.80
N SER A 347 -3.85 1.38 40.23
CA SER A 347 -4.63 0.70 41.27
C SER A 347 -4.61 1.44 42.61
N ARG A 348 -3.46 2.04 42.97
CA ARG A 348 -3.32 2.84 44.20
C ARG A 348 -4.11 4.15 44.11
N ILE A 349 -4.08 4.83 42.96
CA ILE A 349 -4.89 6.03 42.71
C ILE A 349 -6.37 5.67 42.81
N MET A 350 -6.80 4.56 42.20
CA MET A 350 -8.18 4.07 42.29
C MET A 350 -8.57 3.82 43.74
N ALA A 351 -7.76 3.09 44.52
CA ALA A 351 -8.02 2.83 45.94
C ALA A 351 -8.04 4.08 46.83
N LEU A 352 -7.35 5.16 46.44
CA LEU A 352 -7.40 6.46 47.14
C LEU A 352 -8.60 7.33 46.69
N SER A 353 -9.16 7.04 45.51
CA SER A 353 -10.29 7.76 44.95
C SER A 353 -11.63 7.14 45.37
N SER A 354 -11.72 5.80 45.42
CA SER A 354 -12.94 5.06 45.65
C SER A 354 -12.75 3.86 46.58
N PHE A 355 -13.75 3.61 47.43
CA PHE A 355 -13.85 2.45 48.30
C PHE A 355 -15.28 1.92 48.23
N GLU A 356 -15.45 0.64 47.87
CA GLU A 356 -16.77 -0.01 47.70
C GLU A 356 -17.76 0.80 46.82
N GLY A 357 -17.24 1.40 45.75
CA GLY A 357 -18.03 2.23 44.82
C GLY A 357 -18.33 3.65 45.32
N LYS A 358 -17.86 4.05 46.51
CA LYS A 358 -18.05 5.39 47.05
C LYS A 358 -16.78 6.23 46.93
N LYS A 359 -16.92 7.50 46.54
CA LYS A 359 -15.80 8.45 46.45
C LYS A 359 -15.29 8.83 47.85
N ILE A 360 -14.05 8.47 48.16
CA ILE A 360 -13.42 8.73 49.47
C ILE A 360 -13.37 10.24 49.74
N ARG A 361 -13.00 11.06 48.75
CA ARG A 361 -13.01 12.53 48.89
C ARG A 361 -14.39 13.09 49.21
N SER A 362 -15.44 12.61 48.55
CA SER A 362 -16.80 13.08 48.84
C SER A 362 -17.22 12.69 50.26
N PHE A 363 -16.84 11.49 50.71
CA PHE A 363 -17.15 11.03 52.05
C PHE A 363 -16.42 11.85 53.13
N VAL A 364 -15.10 12.06 52.96
CA VAL A 364 -14.29 12.84 53.90
C VAL A 364 -14.74 14.30 53.94
N ASN A 365 -15.09 14.90 52.80
CA ASN A 365 -15.60 16.28 52.77
C ASN A 365 -16.97 16.39 53.44
N LYS A 366 -17.91 15.48 53.17
CA LYS A 366 -19.22 15.45 53.86
C LYS A 366 -19.08 15.22 55.37
N ALA A 367 -18.17 14.36 55.78
CA ALA A 367 -17.87 14.13 57.21
C ALA A 367 -17.26 15.37 57.85
N ARG A 368 -16.35 16.06 57.16
CA ARG A 368 -15.73 17.32 57.64
C ARG A 368 -16.79 18.41 57.82
N ASP A 369 -17.66 18.58 56.84
CA ASP A 369 -18.70 19.61 56.84
C ASP A 369 -19.73 19.33 57.98
N TYR A 370 -20.06 18.06 58.23
CA TYR A 370 -20.91 17.65 59.36
C TYR A 370 -20.25 17.89 60.74
N MET A 371 -18.95 17.64 60.88
CA MET A 371 -18.23 17.88 62.14
C MET A 371 -18.03 19.38 62.41
N GLU A 372 -18.01 20.21 61.38
CA GLU A 372 -18.04 21.68 61.49
C GLU A 372 -19.39 22.16 62.06
N GLU A 373 -20.50 21.56 61.64
CA GLU A 373 -21.85 21.86 62.17
C GLU A 373 -22.03 21.47 63.65
N ILE A 374 -21.25 20.49 64.15
CA ILE A 374 -21.33 19.99 65.53
C ILE A 374 -20.36 20.74 66.47
N GLU A 375 -19.57 21.69 65.95
CA GLU A 375 -18.52 22.44 66.69
C GLU A 375 -17.39 21.55 67.28
N GLU A 376 -17.17 20.35 66.74
CA GLU A 376 -16.03 19.49 67.13
C GLU A 376 -14.76 19.87 66.37
N SER A 377 -14.06 20.88 66.89
CA SER A 377 -12.83 21.45 66.29
C SER A 377 -11.70 20.43 66.09
N GLU A 378 -11.55 19.45 66.98
CA GLU A 378 -10.43 18.50 66.95
C GLU A 378 -10.58 17.48 65.81
N VAL A 379 -11.78 16.92 65.64
CA VAL A 379 -12.10 15.96 64.58
C VAL A 379 -12.15 16.64 63.21
N HIS A 380 -12.63 17.89 63.14
CA HIS A 380 -12.60 18.69 61.93
C HIS A 380 -11.16 18.94 61.44
N GLU A 381 -10.23 19.26 62.35
CA GLU A 381 -8.82 19.48 62.02
C GLU A 381 -8.14 18.20 61.51
N ASP A 382 -8.45 17.05 62.11
CA ASP A 382 -7.93 15.74 61.70
C ASP A 382 -8.49 15.30 60.34
N LEU A 383 -9.78 15.52 60.07
CA LEU A 383 -10.37 15.26 58.75
C LEU A 383 -9.82 16.20 57.67
N SER A 384 -9.49 17.44 58.03
CA SER A 384 -8.83 18.39 57.13
C SER A 384 -7.40 17.95 56.80
N LYS A 385 -6.64 17.48 57.79
CA LYS A 385 -5.31 16.87 57.59
C LYS A 385 -5.39 15.63 56.69
N LEU A 386 -6.38 14.76 56.92
CA LEU A 386 -6.59 13.56 56.10
C LEU A 386 -6.95 13.91 54.64
N SER A 387 -7.87 14.85 54.43
CA SER A 387 -8.25 15.32 53.08
C SER A 387 -7.05 15.90 52.32
N ASN A 388 -6.25 16.72 53.00
CA ASN A 388 -5.02 17.28 52.42
C ASN A 388 -3.96 16.21 52.15
N SER A 389 -3.84 15.20 53.02
CA SER A 389 -2.93 14.06 52.81
C SER A 389 -3.34 13.24 51.59
N ILE A 390 -4.63 12.90 51.45
CA ILE A 390 -5.16 12.18 50.29
C ILE A 390 -4.97 12.99 49.00
N LYS A 391 -5.16 14.31 49.06
CA LYS A 391 -4.94 15.21 47.92
C LYS A 391 -3.46 15.26 47.52
N ASN A 392 -2.55 15.38 48.48
CA ASN A 392 -1.11 15.41 48.22
C ASN A 392 -0.59 14.07 47.67
N GLU A 393 -0.95 12.94 48.29
CA GLU A 393 -0.55 11.61 47.83
C GLU A 393 -1.11 11.33 46.42
N SER A 394 -2.37 11.66 46.15
CA SER A 394 -2.96 11.55 44.81
C SER A 394 -2.24 12.43 43.77
N SER A 395 -1.83 13.64 44.14
CA SER A 395 -1.09 14.54 43.23
C SER A 395 0.29 13.99 42.91
N GLN A 396 1.03 13.50 43.91
CA GLN A 396 2.34 12.88 43.75
C GLN A 396 2.26 11.61 42.88
N LEU A 397 1.25 10.77 43.10
CA LEU A 397 1.03 9.57 42.30
C LEU A 397 0.69 9.92 40.84
N ASN A 398 -0.09 10.97 40.60
CA ASN A 398 -0.38 11.46 39.24
C ASN A 398 0.87 12.01 38.54
N GLU A 399 1.74 12.74 39.25
CA GLU A 399 3.03 13.19 38.69
C GLU A 399 3.94 12.00 38.35
N THR A 400 4.02 11.02 39.24
CA THR A 400 4.79 9.79 39.02
C THR A 400 4.21 9.00 37.84
N LEU A 401 2.89 8.94 37.71
CA LEU A 401 2.20 8.30 36.58
C LEU A 401 2.54 9.00 35.25
N LYS A 402 2.60 10.33 35.22
CA LYS A 402 3.03 11.07 34.02
C LYS A 402 4.46 10.74 33.62
N GLN A 403 5.38 10.68 34.59
CA GLN A 403 6.77 10.29 34.33
C GLN A 403 6.88 8.86 33.79
N ILE A 404 6.17 7.92 34.41
CA ILE A 404 6.13 6.52 33.98
C ILE A 404 5.47 6.37 32.62
N ASN A 405 4.46 7.18 32.28
CA ASN A 405 3.86 7.13 30.95
C ASN A 405 4.84 7.62 29.88
N ASN A 406 5.60 8.68 30.18
CA ASN A 406 6.67 9.15 29.29
C ASN A 406 7.77 8.09 29.11
N GLU A 407 8.15 7.37 30.18
CA GLU A 407 9.09 6.25 30.08
C GLU A 407 8.50 5.07 29.29
N TYR A 408 7.23 4.76 29.49
CA TYR A 408 6.52 3.69 28.79
C TYR A 408 6.51 3.92 27.27
N VAL A 409 6.20 5.15 26.83
CA VAL A 409 6.21 5.53 25.41
C VAL A 409 7.61 5.47 24.82
N LYS A 410 8.66 5.82 25.59
CA LYS A 410 10.05 5.74 25.13
C LYS A 410 10.55 4.30 24.93
N PHE A 411 10.04 3.35 25.72
CA PHE A 411 10.40 1.94 25.59
C PHE A 411 9.44 1.17 24.66
N ASP A 412 8.60 1.87 23.89
CA ASP A 412 7.74 1.20 22.92
C ASP A 412 8.58 0.66 21.76
N THR A 413 8.68 -0.67 21.71
CA THR A 413 9.39 -1.44 20.69
C THR A 413 8.64 -1.49 19.36
N SER A 414 7.38 -1.06 19.31
CA SER A 414 6.63 -0.94 18.05
C SER A 414 7.04 0.30 17.24
N ASN A 415 7.65 1.31 17.89
CA ASN A 415 8.12 2.51 17.23
C ASN A 415 9.62 2.40 16.89
N GLN A 416 9.94 2.43 15.60
CA GLN A 416 11.32 2.33 15.12
C GLN A 416 12.21 3.50 15.57
N GLU A 417 11.65 4.70 15.73
CA GLU A 417 12.42 5.88 16.13
C GLU A 417 12.96 5.74 17.56
N ASN A 418 12.16 5.19 18.47
CA ASN A 418 12.57 4.91 19.85
C ASN A 418 13.73 3.92 19.91
N ILE A 419 13.67 2.85 19.09
CA ILE A 419 14.73 1.85 19.02
C ILE A 419 16.01 2.50 18.48
N ILE A 420 15.91 3.34 17.45
CA ILE A 420 17.08 4.05 16.88
C ILE A 420 17.68 5.03 17.87
N GLU A 421 16.86 5.75 18.66
CA GLU A 421 17.37 6.62 19.73
C GLU A 421 18.13 5.84 20.79
N GLU A 422 17.69 4.63 21.14
CA GLU A 422 18.39 3.79 22.11
C GLU A 422 19.64 3.14 21.51
N VAL A 423 19.61 2.76 20.23
CA VAL A 423 20.79 2.30 19.48
C VAL A 423 21.86 3.40 19.42
N LYS A 424 21.48 4.66 19.14
CA LYS A 424 22.40 5.81 19.11
C LYS A 424 23.10 6.06 20.45
N LYS A 425 22.52 5.62 21.58
CA LYS A 425 23.15 5.74 22.91
C LYS A 425 24.17 4.63 23.18
N ASN A 426 24.09 3.51 22.44
CA ASN A 426 25.00 2.38 22.58
C ASN A 426 26.14 2.52 21.57
N GLU A 427 27.35 2.87 22.04
CA GLU A 427 28.55 3.04 21.19
C GLU A 427 29.01 1.74 20.50
N GLU A 428 28.50 0.57 20.90
CA GLU A 428 28.85 -0.73 20.32
C GLU A 428 28.02 -1.12 19.09
N LEU A 429 26.92 -0.41 18.79
CA LEU A 429 25.99 -0.77 17.71
C LEU A 429 25.99 0.29 16.60
N ASP A 430 26.22 -0.14 15.37
CA ASP A 430 26.10 0.73 14.20
C ASP A 430 24.64 1.14 13.98
N ILE A 431 24.44 2.32 13.41
CA ILE A 431 23.11 2.81 13.03
C ILE A 431 22.61 1.92 11.88
N PRO A 432 21.41 1.30 11.99
CA PRO A 432 20.86 0.44 10.95
C PRO A 432 20.64 1.20 9.63
N SER A 433 20.80 0.51 8.50
CA SER A 433 20.52 1.07 7.18
C SER A 433 19.03 1.39 7.03
N LYS A 434 18.76 2.57 6.45
CA LYS A 434 17.41 3.05 6.19
C LYS A 434 16.94 2.53 4.83
N TYR A 435 15.83 1.83 4.82
CA TYR A 435 15.17 1.39 3.60
C TYR A 435 14.05 2.36 3.28
N GLN A 436 13.85 2.61 1.99
CA GLN A 436 12.76 3.44 1.48
C GLN A 436 11.86 2.58 0.60
N LEU A 437 10.55 2.80 0.68
CA LEU A 437 9.60 2.17 -0.22
C LEU A 437 9.81 2.72 -1.64
N VAL A 438 9.99 1.81 -2.60
CA VAL A 438 10.26 2.12 -4.01
C VAL A 438 9.07 1.75 -4.90
N GLY A 439 8.28 0.76 -4.49
CA GLY A 439 7.11 0.36 -5.25
C GLY A 439 6.12 -0.47 -4.46
N VAL A 440 4.88 -0.46 -4.94
CA VAL A 440 3.73 -1.19 -4.43
C VAL A 440 3.02 -1.79 -5.62
N VAL A 441 2.81 -3.11 -5.61
CA VAL A 441 2.13 -3.83 -6.68
C VAL A 441 0.85 -4.44 -6.12
N PHE A 442 -0.28 -4.08 -6.73
CA PHE A 442 -1.59 -4.67 -6.46
C PHE A 442 -1.96 -5.67 -7.56
N SER A 443 -1.70 -5.32 -8.81
CA SER A 443 -1.86 -6.19 -9.98
C SER A 443 -0.90 -5.79 -11.12
N ASP A 444 -0.99 -6.46 -12.27
CA ASP A 444 -0.28 -6.12 -13.50
C ASP A 444 -0.83 -4.85 -14.17
N THR A 445 -2.05 -4.46 -13.81
CA THR A 445 -2.75 -3.25 -14.27
C THR A 445 -2.80 -2.12 -13.24
N HIS A 446 -2.47 -2.40 -11.98
CA HIS A 446 -2.53 -1.44 -10.88
C HIS A 446 -1.27 -1.56 -10.01
N TYR A 447 -0.37 -0.58 -10.14
CA TYR A 447 0.85 -0.52 -9.32
C TYR A 447 1.32 0.91 -9.16
N ALA A 448 2.03 1.19 -8.08
CA ALA A 448 2.66 2.46 -7.80
C ALA A 448 4.17 2.28 -7.67
N TYR A 449 4.93 3.26 -8.15
CA TYR A 449 6.38 3.24 -8.04
C TYR A 449 6.94 4.64 -7.87
N ARG A 450 8.14 4.72 -7.33
CA ARG A 450 8.85 5.96 -7.11
C ARG A 450 9.78 6.23 -8.29
N SER A 451 9.50 7.31 -9.01
CA SER A 451 10.27 7.75 -10.16
C SER A 451 11.19 8.92 -9.79
N ARG A 452 12.38 8.96 -10.37
CA ARG A 452 13.32 10.08 -10.20
C ARG A 452 13.06 11.13 -11.28
N LEU A 453 12.73 12.33 -10.86
CA LEU A 453 12.58 13.48 -11.77
C LEU A 453 13.95 13.97 -12.22
N SER A 454 13.99 14.62 -13.38
CA SER A 454 15.19 15.31 -13.92
C SER A 454 15.72 16.40 -12.99
N SER A 455 14.90 16.90 -12.05
CA SER A 455 15.29 17.84 -10.99
C SER A 455 16.08 17.21 -9.85
N GLY A 456 16.16 15.87 -9.79
CA GLY A 456 16.78 15.11 -8.70
C GLY A 456 15.82 14.75 -7.56
N ASP A 457 14.62 15.34 -7.54
CA ASP A 457 13.55 14.96 -6.61
C ASP A 457 12.89 13.65 -7.03
N HIS A 458 12.33 12.93 -6.06
CA HIS A 458 11.58 11.72 -6.33
C HIS A 458 10.09 12.00 -6.22
N GLN A 459 9.32 11.47 -7.17
CA GLN A 459 7.87 11.59 -7.20
C GLN A 459 7.24 10.19 -7.28
N TRP A 460 6.15 10.02 -6.54
CA TRP A 460 5.35 8.81 -6.63
C TRP A 460 4.48 8.85 -7.89
N VAL A 461 4.41 7.71 -8.56
CA VAL A 461 3.65 7.53 -9.80
C VAL A 461 2.73 6.35 -9.62
N LEU A 462 1.44 6.59 -9.84
CA LEU A 462 0.42 5.55 -9.89
C LEU A 462 0.12 5.20 -11.35
N PHE A 463 0.24 3.93 -11.69
CA PHE A 463 -0.16 3.38 -12.98
C PHE A 463 -1.47 2.61 -12.82
N LEU A 464 -2.45 2.95 -13.67
CA LEU A 464 -3.75 2.30 -13.76
C LEU A 464 -4.05 2.00 -15.23
N ALA A 465 -4.30 0.74 -15.56
CA ALA A 465 -4.76 0.32 -16.87
C ALA A 465 -6.25 -0.08 -16.82
N GLU A 466 -7.03 0.44 -17.75
CA GLU A 466 -8.44 0.09 -17.92
C GLU A 466 -8.57 -1.12 -18.83
N THR A 467 -9.31 -2.13 -18.37
CA THR A 467 -9.46 -3.41 -19.06
C THR A 467 -10.90 -3.67 -19.47
N ASN A 468 -11.10 -4.23 -20.65
CA ASN A 468 -12.38 -4.82 -21.07
C ASN A 468 -12.13 -6.22 -21.59
N ASN A 469 -12.84 -7.20 -21.02
CA ASN A 469 -12.67 -8.63 -21.33
C ASN A 469 -11.20 -9.10 -21.27
N GLY A 470 -10.42 -8.56 -20.34
CA GLY A 470 -9.00 -8.91 -20.15
C GLY A 470 -8.01 -8.19 -21.09
N ALA A 471 -8.47 -7.44 -22.10
CA ALA A 471 -7.61 -6.59 -22.92
C ALA A 471 -7.55 -5.17 -22.37
N VAL A 472 -6.37 -4.56 -22.37
CA VAL A 472 -6.19 -3.16 -21.95
C VAL A 472 -6.63 -2.21 -23.06
N ILE A 473 -7.58 -1.32 -22.76
CA ILE A 473 -8.09 -0.32 -23.71
C ILE A 473 -7.42 1.04 -23.51
N ASP A 474 -7.15 1.42 -22.27
CA ASP A 474 -6.57 2.72 -21.93
C ASP A 474 -5.67 2.59 -20.69
N PHE A 475 -4.80 3.58 -20.48
CA PHE A 475 -3.98 3.66 -19.28
C PHE A 475 -3.81 5.09 -18.80
N LYS A 476 -3.55 5.22 -17.50
CA LYS A 476 -3.30 6.49 -16.85
C LYS A 476 -2.10 6.38 -15.94
N THR A 477 -1.15 7.29 -16.12
CA THR A 477 -0.07 7.54 -15.16
C THR A 477 -0.37 8.84 -14.44
N THR A 478 -0.52 8.80 -13.12
CA THR A 478 -0.75 10.00 -12.32
C THR A 478 0.38 10.20 -11.30
N PRO A 479 1.00 11.39 -11.26
CA PRO A 479 1.84 11.76 -10.14
C PRO A 479 0.99 11.86 -8.88
N CYS A 480 1.46 11.26 -7.80
CA CYS A 480 0.77 11.26 -6.51
C CYS A 480 1.75 11.52 -5.35
N SER A 481 1.20 11.67 -4.16
CA SER A 481 1.96 11.74 -2.90
C SER A 481 1.91 10.40 -2.16
N PHE A 482 2.88 10.16 -1.29
CA PHE A 482 2.89 8.95 -0.45
C PHE A 482 1.61 8.79 0.38
N LYS A 483 1.00 9.91 0.83
CA LYS A 483 -0.25 9.89 1.60
C LYS A 483 -1.40 9.29 0.79
N GLU A 484 -1.47 9.60 -0.50
CA GLU A 484 -2.50 9.07 -1.39
C GLU A 484 -2.29 7.57 -1.62
N ILE A 485 -1.03 7.12 -1.79
CA ILE A 485 -0.72 5.69 -1.89
C ILE A 485 -1.09 4.96 -0.61
N ASN A 486 -0.77 5.52 0.56
CA ASN A 486 -1.13 4.89 1.83
C ASN A 486 -2.65 4.82 2.01
N SER A 487 -3.41 5.82 1.54
CA SER A 487 -4.87 5.75 1.48
C SER A 487 -5.35 4.64 0.53
N ILE A 488 -4.74 4.49 -0.65
CA ILE A 488 -5.09 3.40 -1.59
C ILE A 488 -4.82 2.04 -0.94
N ILE A 489 -3.67 1.83 -0.30
CA ILE A 489 -3.34 0.58 0.40
C ILE A 489 -4.34 0.31 1.53
N HIS A 490 -4.74 1.35 2.27
CA HIS A 490 -5.71 1.26 3.36
C HIS A 490 -7.11 0.89 2.85
N ASP A 491 -7.50 1.40 1.68
CA ASP A 491 -8.83 1.22 1.09
C ASP A 491 -8.90 -0.03 0.19
N GLU A 492 -7.76 -0.63 -0.18
CA GLU A 492 -7.70 -1.85 -0.99
C GLU A 492 -8.35 -3.01 -0.23
N PRO A 493 -9.21 -3.82 -0.89
CA PRO A 493 -9.89 -4.90 -0.22
C PRO A 493 -8.90 -5.98 0.26
N ALA A 494 -9.20 -6.55 1.42
CA ALA A 494 -8.31 -7.48 2.10
C ALA A 494 -8.22 -8.87 1.44
N ASP A 495 -8.99 -9.11 0.37
CA ASP A 495 -9.01 -10.33 -0.42
C ASP A 495 -7.93 -10.37 -1.50
N LYS A 496 -7.10 -9.32 -1.62
CA LYS A 496 -6.01 -9.24 -2.60
C LYS A 496 -4.63 -9.28 -1.94
N TYR A 497 -3.69 -9.85 -2.68
CA TYR A 497 -2.27 -9.75 -2.37
C TYR A 497 -1.78 -8.31 -2.59
N ILE A 498 -0.98 -7.83 -1.66
CA ILE A 498 -0.24 -6.57 -1.82
C ILE A 498 1.25 -6.88 -1.72
N PHE A 499 2.01 -6.46 -2.72
CA PHE A 499 3.45 -6.66 -2.73
C PHE A 499 4.18 -5.32 -2.61
N LEU A 500 5.01 -5.19 -1.56
CA LEU A 500 5.78 -3.98 -1.26
C LEU A 500 7.26 -4.21 -1.60
N VAL A 501 7.89 -3.25 -2.27
CA VAL A 501 9.31 -3.27 -2.60
C VAL A 501 10.03 -2.15 -1.86
N TYR A 502 10.92 -2.54 -0.95
CA TYR A 502 11.82 -1.64 -0.23
C TYR A 502 13.24 -1.75 -0.77
N ALA A 503 13.97 -0.65 -0.81
CA ALA A 503 15.39 -0.64 -1.13
C ALA A 503 16.20 0.16 -0.11
N ASP A 504 17.43 -0.27 0.15
CA ASP A 504 18.39 0.45 0.96
C ASP A 504 18.68 1.83 0.33
N GLU A 505 18.75 2.88 1.14
CA GLU A 505 19.05 4.23 0.69
C GLU A 505 20.40 4.29 -0.03
N SER A 506 21.37 3.46 0.38
CA SER A 506 22.66 3.34 -0.32
C SER A 506 22.52 2.80 -1.76
N ALA A 507 21.52 1.96 -2.02
CA ALA A 507 21.25 1.39 -3.33
C ALA A 507 20.45 2.34 -4.25
N LEU A 508 19.84 3.38 -3.68
CA LEU A 508 19.10 4.41 -4.40
C LEU A 508 19.98 5.62 -4.77
N GLN A 509 20.99 5.92 -3.96
CA GLN A 509 21.89 7.06 -4.19
C GLN A 509 22.90 6.80 -5.31
N GLY A 510 23.05 7.75 -6.23
CA GLY A 510 24.04 7.69 -7.32
C GLY A 510 23.97 8.89 -8.28
N ALA A 511 25.04 9.07 -9.05
CA ALA A 511 25.17 10.08 -10.12
C ALA A 511 24.17 9.84 -11.27
N GLU A 512 24.19 10.66 -12.34
CA GLU A 512 23.35 10.42 -13.52
C GLU A 512 23.64 9.06 -14.19
N LEU A 513 22.66 8.49 -14.90
CA LEU A 513 22.80 7.18 -15.56
C LEU A 513 23.68 7.35 -16.80
N ASP A 514 24.89 6.79 -16.75
CA ASP A 514 25.76 6.70 -17.92
C ASP A 514 25.30 5.51 -18.78
N LEU A 515 24.61 5.82 -19.89
CA LEU A 515 24.12 4.81 -20.81
C LEU A 515 25.26 4.27 -21.69
N PRO A 516 25.32 2.94 -21.92
CA PRO A 516 26.24 2.34 -22.88
C PRO A 516 26.03 2.89 -24.30
N PRO A 517 27.10 3.00 -25.11
CA PRO A 517 27.03 3.65 -26.42
C PRO A 517 26.12 2.92 -27.41
N SER A 518 26.02 1.58 -27.33
CA SER A 518 25.07 0.83 -28.16
C SER A 518 23.61 1.19 -27.86
N LEU A 519 23.29 1.39 -26.58
CA LEU A 519 21.97 1.75 -26.10
C LEU A 519 21.62 3.20 -26.46
N SER A 520 22.56 4.12 -26.32
CA SER A 520 22.40 5.50 -26.78
C SER A 520 22.17 5.57 -28.30
N SER A 521 22.91 4.78 -29.08
CA SER A 521 22.70 4.69 -30.54
C SER A 521 21.34 4.10 -30.89
N PHE A 522 20.84 3.14 -30.11
CA PHE A 522 19.51 2.55 -30.30
C PHE A 522 18.42 3.61 -30.10
N PHE A 523 18.45 4.35 -28.99
CA PHE A 523 17.44 5.39 -28.74
C PHE A 523 17.53 6.58 -29.70
N THR A 524 18.73 6.93 -30.18
CA THR A 524 18.87 7.96 -31.23
C THR A 524 18.10 7.54 -32.49
N LYS A 525 18.24 6.29 -32.93
CA LYS A 525 17.51 5.76 -34.09
C LYS A 525 16.01 5.67 -33.84
N ASP A 526 15.60 5.30 -32.62
CA ASP A 526 14.19 5.23 -32.25
C ASP A 526 13.53 6.61 -32.24
N ASN A 527 14.20 7.62 -31.67
CA ASN A 527 13.69 8.99 -31.65
C ASN A 527 13.61 9.56 -33.07
N GLU A 528 14.62 9.31 -33.92
CA GLU A 528 14.56 9.67 -35.35
C GLU A 528 13.36 9.00 -36.05
N PHE A 529 13.11 7.72 -35.77
CA PHE A 529 11.98 7.00 -36.33
C PHE A 529 10.62 7.54 -35.85
N LEU A 530 10.50 7.88 -34.56
CA LEU A 530 9.30 8.49 -33.98
C LEU A 530 8.97 9.83 -34.65
N HIS A 531 9.94 10.73 -34.79
CA HIS A 531 9.75 12.00 -35.47
C HIS A 531 9.34 11.82 -36.94
N ASN A 532 9.96 10.87 -37.65
CA ASN A 532 9.58 10.53 -39.02
C ASN A 532 8.13 10.01 -39.13
N GLN A 533 7.63 9.27 -38.12
CA GLN A 533 6.22 8.83 -38.09
C GLN A 533 5.27 10.00 -37.88
N ILE A 534 5.62 10.91 -36.97
CA ILE A 534 4.88 12.14 -36.66
C ILE A 534 4.78 13.02 -37.92
N GLU A 535 5.90 13.31 -38.58
CA GLU A 535 5.94 14.13 -39.81
C GLU A 535 5.12 13.51 -40.95
N LYS A 536 5.18 12.18 -41.12
CA LYS A 536 4.38 11.47 -42.13
C LYS A 536 2.89 11.53 -41.82
N HIS A 537 2.50 11.47 -40.55
CA HIS A 537 1.11 11.58 -40.13
C HIS A 537 0.56 12.99 -40.37
N GLU A 538 1.33 14.02 -40.01
CA GLU A 538 0.99 15.44 -40.26
C GLU A 538 0.89 15.77 -41.77
N SER A 539 1.76 15.18 -42.57
CA SER A 539 1.73 15.33 -44.03
C SER A 539 0.47 14.68 -44.64
N LYS A 540 0.10 13.48 -44.18
CA LYS A 540 -1.12 12.79 -44.63
C LYS A 540 -2.42 13.50 -44.19
N SER A 541 -2.45 14.07 -42.98
CA SER A 541 -3.60 14.86 -42.54
C SER A 541 -3.75 16.16 -43.34
N SER A 542 -2.63 16.78 -43.73
CA SER A 542 -2.62 18.00 -44.56
C SER A 542 -3.06 17.74 -46.01
N GLU A 543 -2.78 16.56 -46.56
CA GLU A 543 -3.26 16.16 -47.89
C GLU A 543 -4.78 15.88 -47.91
N LEU A 544 -5.33 15.31 -46.84
CA LEU A 544 -6.79 15.06 -46.72
C LEU A 544 -7.60 16.37 -46.63
N GLU A 545 -7.10 17.40 -45.95
CA GLU A 545 -7.75 18.72 -45.89
C GLU A 545 -7.72 19.49 -47.23
N GLN A 546 -6.80 19.15 -48.15
CA GLN A 546 -6.72 19.78 -49.47
C GLN A 546 -7.64 19.10 -50.51
N VAL A 547 -7.98 17.83 -50.33
CA VAL A 547 -8.91 17.11 -51.23
C VAL A 547 -10.36 17.55 -50.99
N ASP A 548 -10.77 17.82 -49.74
CA ASP A 548 -12.14 18.28 -49.43
C ASP A 548 -12.46 19.69 -49.94
N ASN A 549 -11.45 20.51 -50.27
CA ASN A 549 -11.65 21.84 -50.84
C ASN A 549 -11.69 21.88 -52.38
N THR A 550 -11.47 20.75 -53.07
CA THR A 550 -11.43 20.73 -54.55
C THR A 550 -12.56 19.97 -55.24
N SER A 551 -13.45 19.29 -54.49
CA SER A 551 -14.67 18.69 -55.04
C SER A 551 -15.93 19.48 -54.69
N SER A 552 -16.06 20.69 -55.26
CA SER A 552 -17.34 21.40 -55.35
C SER A 552 -17.74 21.62 -56.81
N GLU A 553 -17.81 20.52 -57.59
CA GLU A 553 -18.54 20.53 -58.86
C GLU A 553 -19.97 20.02 -58.68
N ARG A 554 -20.89 20.92 -59.00
CA ARG A 554 -22.34 20.82 -58.98
C ARG A 554 -22.86 19.52 -59.61
N VAL A 555 -23.70 18.78 -58.87
CA VAL A 555 -24.72 17.92 -59.49
C VAL A 555 -26.08 18.28 -58.90
N SER A 556 -26.89 18.89 -59.77
CA SER A 556 -28.31 19.16 -59.58
C SER A 556 -29.14 17.87 -59.68
N ARG A 557 -30.10 17.76 -58.76
CA ARG A 557 -31.20 16.77 -58.69
C ARG A 557 -31.86 16.48 -60.03
N GLU A 558 -32.16 15.20 -60.28
CA GLU A 558 -33.41 14.76 -60.91
C GLU A 558 -33.84 13.39 -60.36
N ASP A 559 -35.09 13.34 -59.89
CA ASP A 559 -35.85 12.15 -59.50
C ASP A 559 -36.08 11.21 -60.68
N THR A 560 -36.11 9.89 -60.43
CA THR A 560 -37.25 9.03 -60.78
C THR A 560 -36.97 7.58 -60.34
N GLY A 561 -37.89 7.01 -59.58
CA GLY A 561 -37.83 5.63 -59.11
C GLY A 561 -38.34 4.62 -60.13
N GLU A 562 -38.04 3.35 -59.90
CA GLU A 562 -38.97 2.25 -60.17
C GLU A 562 -38.55 0.99 -59.41
N VAL A 563 -39.47 0.51 -58.58
CA VAL A 563 -39.46 -0.81 -57.94
C VAL A 563 -40.00 -1.82 -58.94
N LYS A 564 -39.33 -2.95 -59.14
CA LYS A 564 -39.97 -4.19 -59.61
C LYS A 564 -39.23 -5.43 -59.11
N SER A 565 -39.97 -6.23 -58.34
CA SER A 565 -39.72 -7.61 -57.99
C SER A 565 -39.91 -8.53 -59.21
N TYR A 566 -39.24 -9.69 -59.24
CA TYR A 566 -39.83 -10.98 -59.62
C TYR A 566 -38.95 -12.14 -59.13
N PHE A 567 -39.65 -13.18 -58.67
CA PHE A 567 -39.24 -14.47 -58.09
C PHE A 567 -38.50 -15.42 -59.04
N ASP A 568 -37.75 -16.35 -58.43
CA ASP A 568 -37.58 -17.81 -58.71
C ASP A 568 -37.21 -18.27 -60.14
N THR A 569 -36.35 -19.26 -60.39
CA THR A 569 -36.25 -20.60 -59.76
C THR A 569 -35.00 -21.32 -60.32
N ASP A 570 -34.43 -22.18 -59.48
CA ASP A 570 -33.99 -23.55 -59.76
C ASP A 570 -32.65 -23.93 -60.42
N LEU A 571 -31.86 -24.63 -59.57
CA LEU A 571 -31.27 -25.99 -59.74
C LEU A 571 -30.11 -26.18 -60.75
N ILE A 572 -28.99 -26.81 -60.36
CA ILE A 572 -28.77 -28.27 -60.15
C ILE A 572 -27.35 -28.52 -59.58
N ASP A 573 -27.31 -29.26 -58.47
CA ASP A 573 -26.42 -30.35 -58.01
C ASP A 573 -24.98 -30.53 -58.53
N MET A 574 -24.03 -30.66 -57.60
CA MET A 574 -23.64 -31.96 -57.03
C MET A 574 -22.96 -31.82 -55.66
#